data_AF-A0A510HGW7-F1
#
_entry.id   AF-A0A510HGW7-F1
#
_cell.length_a   1.000
_cell.length_b   1.000
_cell.length_c   1.000
_cell.angle_alpha   90.00
_cell.angle_beta   90.00
_cell.angle_gamma   90.00
#
_symmetry.space_group_name_H-M   'P 1'
#
loop_
_entity.id
_entity.type
_entity.pdbx_description
1 polymer ?
#
loop_
_entity_poly.entity_id
_entity_poly.type
_entity_poly.pdbx_seq_one_letter_code
_entity_poly.pdbx_strand_id
1 'polypeptide(L)' 'MVSCPWCGSGEVEKVAEFGPHLMVSQYICRDCHNPFEAIRK' A
#
# COMPACT_ATOMS: atom_id res chain seq x y z
N MET A 1 -6.21 -3.39 8.66
CA MET A 1 -6.46 -3.86 7.28
C MET A 1 -6.16 -2.70 6.36
N VAL A 2 -5.28 -2.88 5.38
CA VAL A 2 -4.99 -1.85 4.37
C VAL A 2 -5.90 -2.12 3.19
N SER A 3 -6.58 -1.09 2.68
CA SER A 3 -7.49 -1.21 1.55
C SER A 3 -7.09 -0.23 0.47
N CYS A 4 -7.28 -0.63 -0.79
CA CYS A 4 -7.00 0.20 -1.94
C CYS A 4 -7.89 1.46 -1.92
N PRO A 5 -7.32 2.68 -1.95
CA PRO A 5 -8.11 3.91 -1.91
C PRO A 5 -8.89 4.19 -3.21
N TRP A 6 -8.58 3.47 -4.29
CA TRP A 6 -9.25 3.65 -5.60
C TRP A 6 -10.47 2.76 -5.77
N CYS A 7 -10.33 1.45 -5.54
CA CYS A 7 -11.41 0.49 -5.75
C CYS A 7 -12.01 -0.06 -4.45
N GLY A 8 -11.42 0.25 -3.29
CA GLY A 8 -11.85 -0.29 -2.00
C GLY A 8 -11.45 -1.76 -1.76
N SER A 9 -10.70 -2.38 -2.67
CA SER A 9 -10.28 -3.78 -2.53
C SER A 9 -9.36 -4.00 -1.33
N GLY A 10 -9.51 -5.16 -0.67
CA GLY A 10 -8.59 -5.66 0.34
C GLY A 10 -7.39 -6.42 -0.23
N GLU A 11 -7.41 -6.75 -1.53
CA GLU A 11 -6.33 -7.46 -2.22
C GLU A 11 -5.21 -6.48 -2.56
N VAL A 12 -4.37 -6.20 -1.56
CA VAL A 12 -3.24 -5.28 -1.67
C VAL A 12 -1.95 -5.95 -1.23
N GLU A 13 -0.91 -5.80 -2.03
CA GLU A 13 0.41 -6.40 -1.81
C GLU A 13 1.41 -5.30 -1.44
N LYS A 14 2.21 -5.52 -0.39
CA LYS A 14 3.25 -4.57 0.01
C LYS A 14 4.47 -4.77 -0.88
N VAL A 15 4.87 -3.72 -1.59
CA VAL A 15 5.94 -3.79 -2.60
C VAL A 15 7.30 -3.45 -1.99
N ALA A 16 7.35 -2.44 -1.11
CA ALA A 16 8.59 -2.00 -0.50
C ALA A 16 8.37 -1.39 0.89
N GLU A 17 9.29 -1.73 1.80
CA GLU A 17 9.51 -1.01 3.05
C GLU A 17 10.81 -0.25 2.87
N PHE A 18 10.73 1.05 2.67
CA PHE A 18 11.94 1.83 2.50
C PHE A 18 12.54 2.15 3.88
N GLY A 19 13.63 1.49 4.25
CA GLY A 19 14.59 1.95 5.27
C GLY A 19 14.11 2.21 6.72
N PRO A 20 15.07 2.47 7.64
CA PRO A 20 14.79 2.65 9.07
C PRO A 20 14.12 3.98 9.45
N HIS A 21 14.00 4.92 8.51
CA HIS A 21 13.49 6.28 8.75
C HIS A 21 12.19 6.63 8.03
N LEU A 22 11.63 5.77 7.17
CA LEU A 22 10.45 6.15 6.40
C LEU A 22 9.17 5.66 7.06
N MET A 23 8.34 6.63 7.44
CA MET A 23 7.00 6.44 8.01
C MET A 23 5.97 5.95 6.98
N VAL A 24 6.39 5.57 5.76
CA VAL A 24 5.50 5.16 4.67
C VAL A 24 5.87 3.78 4.15
N SER A 25 4.85 2.97 3.86
CA SER A 25 4.97 1.68 3.20
C SER A 25 4.31 1.76 1.83
N GLN A 26 4.96 1.20 0.81
CA GLN A 26 4.42 1.18 -0.54
C GLN A 26 3.61 -0.10 -0.77
N TYR A 27 2.42 0.05 -1.35
CA TYR A 27 1.49 -1.03 -1.67
C TYR A 27 1.05 -0.95 -3.14
N ILE A 28 0.67 -2.09 -3.69
CA ILE A 28 0.01 -2.21 -4.99
C ILE A 28 -1.29 -2.98 -4.84
N CYS A 29 -2.37 -2.49 -5.43
CA CYS A 29 -3.62 -3.23 -5.48
C CYS A 29 -3.56 -4.31 -6.57
N ARG A 30 -3.96 -5.54 -6.27
CA ARG A 30 -4.00 -6.64 -7.24
C ARG A 30 -5.21 -6.60 -8.16
N ASP A 31 -6.27 -5.89 -7.79
CA ASP A 31 -7.48 -5.78 -8.62
C ASP A 31 -7.34 -4.65 -9.65
N CYS A 32 -7.17 -3.42 -9.18
CA CYS A 32 -7.07 -2.27 -10.07
C CYS A 32 -5.64 -1.95 -10.51
N HIS A 33 -4.63 -2.71 -10.04
CA HIS A 33 -3.22 -2.54 -10.41
C HIS A 33 -2.65 -1.14 -10.12
N ASN A 34 -3.28 -0.37 -9.22
CA ASN A 34 -2.82 0.96 -8.84
C ASN A 34 -1.91 0.89 -7.60
N PRO A 35 -0.72 1.52 -7.64
CA PRO A 35 0.17 1.63 -6.50
C PRO A 35 -0.21 2.80 -5.58
N PHE A 36 -0.25 2.59 -4.27
CA PHE A 36 -0.45 3.62 -3.23
C PHE A 36 0.57 3.51 -2.11
N GLU A 37 0.65 4.56 -1.31
CA GLU A 37 1.44 4.58 -0.08
C GLU A 37 0.49 4.61 1.12
N ALA A 38 0.84 3.86 2.18
CA ALA A 38 0.16 3.97 3.46
C ALA A 38 1.15 4.37 4.54
N ILE A 39 0.78 5.40 5.31
CA ILE A 39 1.57 5.88 6.44
C ILE A 39 1.47 4.84 7.57
N ARG A 40 2.62 4.35 8.05
CA ARG A 40 2.71 3.60 9.30
C ARG A 40 2.53 4.59 10.46
N LYS A 41 1.45 4.42 11.23
CA LYS A 41 1.28 5.06 12.53
C LYS A 41 2.04 4.28 13.61
#